data_AF-A0A1G5LDY7-F1
#
_entry.id   AF-A0A1G5LDY7-F1
#
_cell.length_a   1.000
_cell.length_b   1.000
_cell.length_c   1.000
_cell.angle_alpha   90.00
_cell.angle_beta   90.00
_cell.angle_gamma   90.00
#
_symmetry.space_group_name_H-M   'P 1'
#
loop_
_entity.id
_entity.type
_entity.pdbx_description
1 polymer ?
#
loop_
_entity_poly.entity_id
_entity_poly.type
_entity_poly.pdbx_seq_one_letter_code
_entity_poly.pdbx_strand_id
1 'polypeptide(L)' 'MIIMFLKKDKRPNGRVYLSIVEGFREPGTGKTKQRKVKSLGYLDDLEGKYDDPIAFFTELAKEM' A
#
# COMPACT_ATOMS: atom_id res chain seq x y z
N MET A 1 11.53 13.63 3.37
CA MET A 1 10.08 13.54 3.11
C MET A 1 9.70 12.08 3.14
N ILE A 2 8.92 11.70 4.14
CA ILE A 2 8.38 10.35 4.30
C ILE A 2 6.96 10.41 3.76
N ILE A 3 6.61 9.51 2.84
CA ILE A 3 5.28 9.47 2.22
C ILE A 3 4.67 8.09 2.42
N MET A 4 3.49 8.01 3.03
CA MET A 4 2.74 6.78 3.12
C MET A 4 1.74 6.70 1.98
N PHE A 5 1.59 5.52 1.37
CA PHE A 5 0.60 5.30 0.33
C PHE A 5 0.19 3.83 0.22
N LEU A 6 -1.00 3.63 -0.35
CA LEU A 6 -1.51 2.30 -0.67
C LEU A 6 -0.78 1.74 -1.89
N LYS A 7 -0.07 0.63 -1.70
CA LYS A 7 0.53 -0.16 -2.76
C LYS A 7 -0.41 -1.28 -3.19
N LYS A 8 -0.56 -1.42 -4.51
CA LYS A 8 -1.36 -2.44 -5.18
C LYS A 8 -0.41 -3.35 -5.96
N ASP A 9 -0.20 -4.57 -5.46
CA ASP A 9 0.68 -5.54 -6.11
C ASP A 9 -0.16 -6.60 -6.83
N LYS A 10 -0.08 -6.64 -8.16
CA LYS A 10 -0.68 -7.71 -8.97
C LYS A 10 0.15 -8.97 -8.82
N ARG A 11 -0.48 -10.05 -8.37
CA ARG A 11 0.16 -11.36 -8.23
C ARG A 11 -0.01 -12.19 -9.52
N PRO A 12 0.87 -13.18 -9.78
CA PRO A 12 0.77 -14.02 -10.97
C PRO A 12 -0.55 -14.78 -11.12
N ASN A 13 -1.25 -15.03 -10.00
CA ASN A 13 -2.57 -15.65 -9.99
C ASN A 13 -3.73 -14.69 -10.34
N GLY A 14 -3.42 -13.47 -10.80
CA GLY A 14 -4.43 -12.46 -11.16
C GLY A 14 -4.98 -11.65 -9.99
N ARG A 15 -4.74 -12.06 -8.74
CA ARG A 15 -5.23 -11.36 -7.55
C ARG A 15 -4.41 -10.10 -7.27
N VAL A 16 -5.07 -9.08 -6.70
CA VAL A 16 -4.42 -7.84 -6.27
C VAL A 16 -4.20 -7.89 -4.78
N TYR A 17 -2.95 -7.72 -4.34
CA TYR A 17 -2.61 -7.63 -2.92
C TYR A 17 -2.43 -6.17 -2.52
N LEU A 18 -3.10 -5.75 -1.45
CA LEU A 18 -3.01 -4.41 -0.89
C LEU A 18 -2.04 -4.38 0.30
N SER A 19 -1.19 -3.36 0.33
CA SER A 19 -0.33 -3.07 1.48
C SER A 19 -0.07 -1.58 1.59
N ILE A 20 0.09 -1.08 2.81
CA ILE A 20 0.54 0.30 3.05
C ILE A 20 2.06 0.28 3.10
N VAL A 21 2.66 1.16 2.30
CA VAL A 21 4.10 1.29 2.22
C VAL A 21 4.51 2.73 2.47
N GLU A 22 5.72 2.86 3.00
CA GLU A 22 6.38 4.13 3.18
C GLU A 22 7.43 4.32 2.09
N GLY A 23 7.24 5.35 1.28
CA GLY A 23 8.25 5.88 0.39
C GLY A 23 9.20 6.80 1.15
N PHE A 24 10.49 6.50 1.08
CA PHE A 24 11.55 7.35 1.62
C PHE A 24 12.71 7.45 0.64
N ARG A 25 13.47 8.55 0.72
CA ARG A 25 14.75 8.67 0.00
C ARG A 25 15.85 8.14 0.88
N GLU A 26 16.59 7.15 0.36
CA GLU A 26 17.72 6.57 1.08
C GLU A 26 18.83 7.63 1.25
N PRO A 27 19.27 7.89 2.50
CA PRO A 27 20.36 8.81 2.75
C PRO A 27 21.65 8.27 2.13
N GLY A 28 22.42 9.15 1.48
CA GLY A 28 23.68 8.80 0.81
C GLY A 28 23.52 8.45 -0.68
N THR A 29 22.54 7.63 -1.06
CA THR A 29 22.35 7.26 -2.48
C THR A 29 21.34 8.15 -3.21
N GLY A 30 20.44 8.79 -2.47
CA GLY A 30 19.36 9.62 -3.04
C GLY A 30 18.26 8.80 -3.74
N LYS A 31 18.36 7.47 -3.76
CA LYS A 31 17.39 6.59 -4.41
C LYS A 31 16.08 6.57 -3.62
N THR A 32 14.97 6.62 -4.34
CA THR A 32 13.64 6.40 -3.75
C THR A 32 13.49 4.91 -3.44
N LYS A 33 13.23 4.57 -2.18
CA LYS A 33 12.93 3.22 -1.72
C LYS A 33 11.55 3.18 -1.09
N GLN A 34 11.01 1.98 -0.99
CA GLN A 34 9.73 1.70 -0.34
C GLN A 34 9.98 0.66 0.76
N ARG A 35 9.46 0.90 1.96
CA ARG A 35 9.36 -0.13 3.01
C ARG A 35 7.91 -0.48 3.27
N LYS A 36 7.62 -1.76 3.49
CA LYS A 36 6.26 -2.19 3.84
C LYS A 36 6.00 -1.86 5.31
N VAL A 37 4.92 -1.13 5.56
CA VAL A 37 4.49 -0.73 6.91
C VAL A 37 3.38 -1.66 7.38
N LYS A 38 2.38 -1.92 6.53
CA LYS A 38 1.23 -2.76 6.88
C LYS A 38 0.79 -3.63 5.72
N SER A 39 0.56 -4.90 6.01
CA SER A 39 -0.08 -5.85 5.09
C SER A 39 -1.59 -5.81 5.29
N LEU A 40 -2.38 -5.61 4.23
CA LEU A 40 -3.84 -5.55 4.32
C LEU A 40 -4.50 -6.86 3.90
N GLY A 41 -4.01 -7.47 2.82
CA GLY A 41 -4.60 -8.69 2.26
C GLY A 41 -4.88 -8.54 0.77
N TYR A 42 -5.71 -9.43 0.21
CA TYR A 42 -6.13 -9.33 -1.17
C TYR A 42 -7.36 -8.42 -1.33
N LEU A 43 -7.46 -7.74 -2.46
CA LEU A 43 -8.53 -6.79 -2.76
C LEU A 43 -9.90 -7.46 -2.76
N ASP A 44 -10.03 -8.63 -3.40
CA ASP A 44 -11.26 -9.43 -3.45
C ASP A 44 -11.77 -9.82 -2.05
N ASP A 45 -10.86 -10.20 -1.14
CA ASP A 45 -11.20 -10.52 0.25
C ASP A 45 -11.70 -9.26 1.02
N LEU A 46 -11.30 -8.07 0.59
CA LEU A 46 -11.63 -6.79 1.23
C LEU A 46 -12.90 -6.16 0.62
N GLU A 47 -13.19 -6.40 -0.65
CA GLU A 47 -14.43 -5.97 -1.32
C GLU A 47 -15.68 -6.58 -0.65
N GLY A 48 -15.55 -7.73 0.01
CA GLY A 48 -16.65 -8.29 0.83
C GLY A 48 -16.84 -7.61 2.20
N LYS A 49 -15.94 -6.71 2.60
CA LYS A 49 -15.92 -6.06 3.94
C LYS A 49 -16.03 -4.55 3.89
N TYR A 50 -15.66 -3.93 2.78
CA TYR A 50 -15.67 -2.48 2.58
C TYR A 50 -16.25 -2.18 1.20
N ASP A 51 -17.06 -1.13 1.10
CA ASP A 51 -17.68 -0.71 -0.18
C ASP A 51 -16.63 -0.25 -1.20
N ASP A 52 -15.61 0.50 -0.75
CA ASP A 52 -14.43 0.85 -1.55
C ASP A 52 -13.16 0.64 -0.71
N PRO A 53 -12.59 -0.57 -0.73
CA PRO A 53 -11.36 -0.87 -0.01
C PRO A 53 -10.20 0.04 -0.45
N ILE A 54 -10.16 0.40 -1.73
CA ILE A 54 -9.06 1.20 -2.28
C ILE A 54 -9.11 2.61 -1.70
N ALA A 55 -10.26 3.29 -1.75
CA ALA A 55 -10.40 4.61 -1.17
C ALA A 55 -10.17 4.58 0.34
N PHE A 56 -10.79 3.64 1.05
CA PHE A 56 -10.66 3.49 2.50
C PHE A 56 -9.19 3.35 2.93
N PHE A 57 -8.45 2.42 2.34
CA PHE A 57 -7.04 2.21 2.70
C PHE A 57 -6.09 3.27 2.12
N THR A 58 -6.51 4.01 1.10
CA THR A 58 -5.74 5.16 0.59
C THR A 58 -5.81 6.33 1.57
N GLU A 59 -6.98 6.65 2.10
CA GLU A 59 -7.11 7.67 3.14
C GLU A 59 -6.41 7.24 4.42
N LEU A 60 -6.59 5.97 4.85
CA LEU A 60 -5.88 5.43 6.01
C LEU A 60 -4.36 5.56 5.85
N ALA A 61 -3.82 5.34 4.66
CA ALA A 61 -2.39 5.50 4.41
C ALA A 61 -1.93 6.96 4.55
N LYS A 62 -2.75 7.95 4.18
CA LYS A 62 -2.39 9.37 4.30
C LYS A 62 -2.34 9.86 5.73
N GLU A 63 -3.10 9.22 6.63
CA GLU A 63 -3.13 9.54 8.07
C GLU A 63 -1.96 8.92 8.85
N MET A 64 -1.15 8.07 8.21
CA MET A 64 0.05 7.44 8.78
C MET A 64 1.33 8.22 8.46
#